data_AF-A0A4P8DI73-F1
#
_entry.id   AF-A0A4P8DI73-F1
#
_cell.length_a   1.000
_cell.length_b   1.000
_cell.length_c   1.000
_cell.angle_alpha   90.00
_cell.angle_beta   90.00
_cell.angle_gamma   90.00
#
_symmetry.space_group_name_H-M   'P 1'
#
loop_
_entity.id
_entity.type
_entity.pdbx_description
1 polymer ?
#
loop_
_entity_poly.entity_id
_entity_poly.type
_entity_poly.pdbx_seq_one_letter_code
_entity_poly.pdbx_strand_id
1 'polypeptide(L)'
;TRVLILPQLGATGVMAHIVKKRTGFKVEYGPVRAEDLKEYLRNGQATAGMRKVRFNIEDRLTLIPVDIINYFLPTLLAALILYFLGGLFAVAAVVTSVLAAVVLFPIMLPWLPFHDFSIKGFLLGLVVMIPFMIQSWTSSADPIWVKILRLLPLTLGYPVVTAFIALNFTGSSTFTSRTGVKKEIYAYIPVMGWSFGIS
;
A
#
# COMPACT_ATOMS: atom_id res chain seq x y z
N THR A 1 20.73 -28.40 -24.32
CA THR A 1 20.74 -27.64 -23.05
C THR A 1 19.32 -27.51 -22.54
N ARG A 2 19.05 -27.80 -21.26
CA ARG A 2 17.69 -27.65 -20.69
C ARG A 2 17.38 -26.17 -20.46
N VAL A 3 16.15 -25.76 -20.74
CA VAL A 3 15.67 -24.38 -20.56
C VAL A 3 14.72 -24.34 -19.36
N LEU A 4 14.97 -23.40 -18.45
CA LEU A 4 14.13 -23.11 -17.31
C LEU A 4 13.38 -21.81 -17.57
N ILE A 5 12.06 -21.92 -17.77
CA ILE A 5 11.18 -20.75 -17.95
C ILE A 5 10.78 -20.24 -16.58
N LEU A 6 11.09 -18.98 -16.29
CA LEU A 6 10.73 -18.30 -15.05
C LEU A 6 9.66 -17.23 -15.29
N PRO A 7 8.87 -16.88 -14.26
CA PRO A 7 7.95 -15.75 -14.34
C PRO A 7 8.70 -14.45 -14.66
N GLN A 8 8.13 -13.61 -15.53
CA GLN A 8 8.74 -12.33 -15.93
C GLN A 8 9.08 -11.44 -14.73
N LEU A 9 8.21 -11.38 -13.72
CA LEU A 9 8.38 -10.56 -12.52
C LEU A 9 9.44 -11.10 -11.55
N GLY A 10 9.88 -12.35 -11.73
CA GLY A 10 10.99 -12.93 -10.96
C GLY A 10 12.38 -12.47 -11.45
N ALA A 11 12.46 -11.74 -12.57
CA ALA A 11 13.74 -11.40 -13.20
C ALA A 11 14.68 -10.58 -12.32
N THR A 12 14.14 -9.77 -11.41
CA THR A 12 14.97 -9.00 -10.47
C THR A 12 15.47 -9.82 -9.28
N GLY A 13 14.87 -10.99 -9.02
CA GLY A 13 15.22 -11.86 -7.90
C GLY A 13 16.12 -13.04 -8.28
N VAL A 14 16.23 -13.36 -9.58
CA VAL A 14 16.98 -14.53 -10.05
C VAL A 14 18.18 -14.12 -10.89
N MET A 15 19.37 -14.51 -10.43
CA MET A 15 20.62 -14.31 -11.17
C MET A 15 20.81 -15.41 -12.24
N ALA A 16 20.24 -15.18 -13.43
CA ALA A 16 20.25 -16.13 -14.55
C ALA A 16 21.65 -16.68 -14.91
N HIS A 17 22.69 -15.85 -14.84
CA HIS A 17 24.06 -16.27 -15.11
C HIS A 17 24.61 -17.24 -14.04
N ILE A 18 24.23 -17.07 -12.77
CA ILE A 18 24.59 -17.98 -11.68
C ILE A 18 23.86 -19.31 -11.83
N VAL A 19 22.57 -19.28 -12.16
CA VAL A 19 21.79 -20.50 -12.42
C VAL A 19 22.44 -21.31 -13.53
N LYS A 20 22.81 -20.66 -14.65
CA LYS A 20 23.51 -21.33 -15.76
C LYS A 20 24.86 -21.91 -15.34
N LYS A 21 25.67 -21.17 -14.56
CA LYS A 21 26.98 -21.65 -14.09
C LYS A 21 26.87 -22.87 -13.16
N ARG A 22 25.87 -22.90 -12.28
CA ARG A 22 25.73 -23.96 -11.26
C ARG A 22 24.96 -25.19 -11.75
N THR A 23 24.02 -25.03 -12.68
CA THR A 23 23.11 -26.11 -13.09
C THR A 23 23.25 -26.50 -14.56
N GLY A 24 23.89 -25.67 -15.38
CA GLY A 24 23.90 -25.80 -16.83
C GLY A 24 22.59 -25.40 -17.51
N PHE A 25 21.56 -24.98 -16.76
CA PHE A 25 20.25 -24.64 -17.33
C PHE A 25 20.27 -23.22 -17.87
N LYS A 26 19.72 -23.04 -19.07
CA LYS A 26 19.48 -21.72 -19.63
C LYS A 26 18.20 -21.16 -19.02
N VAL A 27 18.27 -19.98 -18.40
CA VAL A 27 17.09 -19.29 -17.88
C VAL A 27 16.48 -18.44 -19.00
N GLU A 28 15.18 -18.57 -19.18
CA GLU A 28 14.36 -17.69 -20.02
C GLU A 28 13.21 -17.13 -19.19
N TYR A 29 12.83 -15.88 -19.45
CA TYR A 29 11.70 -15.26 -18.78
C TYR A 29 10.47 -15.33 -19.69
N GLY A 30 9.44 -16.00 -19.18
CA GLY A 30 8.17 -16.20 -19.86
C GLY A 30 7.26 -14.96 -19.75
N PRO A 31 5.95 -15.11 -20.02
CA PRO A 31 5.00 -14.01 -19.89
C PRO A 31 4.77 -13.59 -18.43
N VAL A 32 4.20 -12.39 -18.25
CA VAL A 32 3.72 -11.89 -16.95
C VAL A 32 2.54 -12.73 -16.45
N ARG A 33 1.65 -13.14 -17.35
CA ARG A 33 0.41 -13.86 -17.00
C ARG A 33 0.49 -15.32 -17.41
N ALA A 34 -0.07 -16.20 -16.59
CA ALA A 34 -0.09 -17.63 -16.86
C ALA A 34 -0.96 -17.99 -18.08
N GLU A 35 -1.99 -17.21 -18.39
CA GLU A 35 -2.86 -17.39 -19.56
C GLU A 35 -2.09 -17.32 -20.89
N ASP A 36 -1.09 -16.44 -20.97
CA ASP A 36 -0.25 -16.24 -22.14
C ASP A 36 0.78 -17.37 -22.35
N LEU A 37 0.94 -18.28 -21.38
CA LEU A 37 1.98 -19.32 -21.39
C LEU A 37 1.81 -20.27 -22.59
N LYS A 38 0.58 -20.64 -22.94
CA LYS A 38 0.31 -21.52 -24.08
C LYS A 38 0.78 -20.90 -25.39
N GLU A 39 0.50 -19.62 -25.59
CA GLU A 39 0.90 -18.90 -26.80
C GLU A 39 2.41 -18.66 -26.82
N TYR A 40 3.01 -18.32 -25.68
CA TYR A 40 4.47 -18.22 -25.53
C TYR A 40 5.19 -19.53 -25.93
N LEU A 41 4.71 -20.69 -25.48
CA LEU A 41 5.30 -21.98 -25.82
C LEU A 41 5.16 -22.33 -27.32
N ARG A 42 4.11 -21.84 -27.99
CA ARG A 42 3.92 -22.02 -29.44
C ARG A 42 4.86 -21.12 -30.25
N ASN A 43 5.00 -19.86 -29.83
CA ASN A 43 5.78 -18.86 -30.56
C ASN A 43 7.28 -18.89 -30.20
N GLY A 44 7.65 -19.51 -29.08
CA GLY A 44 9.02 -19.58 -28.57
C GLY A 44 9.58 -18.25 -28.04
N GLN A 45 8.81 -17.16 -28.11
CA GLN A 45 9.21 -15.84 -27.62
C GLN A 45 8.02 -15.07 -27.03
N ALA A 46 8.28 -14.35 -25.93
CA ALA A 46 7.27 -13.49 -25.31
C ALA A 46 7.13 -12.19 -26.11
N THR A 47 5.91 -11.87 -26.53
CA THR A 47 5.60 -10.62 -27.24
C THR A 47 5.71 -9.41 -26.29
N ALA A 48 5.75 -8.20 -26.85
CA ALA A 48 5.77 -6.97 -26.05
C ALA A 48 4.54 -6.84 -25.13
N GLY A 49 3.39 -7.36 -25.55
CA GLY A 49 2.16 -7.37 -24.74
C GLY A 49 2.27 -8.31 -23.53
N MET A 50 2.80 -9.52 -23.74
CA MET A 50 3.01 -10.54 -22.70
C MET A 50 3.97 -10.10 -21.60
N ARG A 51 4.82 -9.10 -21.87
CA ARG A 51 5.80 -8.55 -20.91
C ARG A 51 5.26 -7.36 -20.10
N LYS A 52 4.10 -6.80 -20.46
CA LYS A 52 3.52 -5.62 -19.81
C LYS A 52 2.55 -6.02 -18.71
N VAL A 53 2.77 -5.50 -17.50
CA VAL A 53 1.76 -5.51 -16.44
C VAL A 53 0.71 -4.45 -16.79
N ARG A 54 -0.57 -4.81 -16.77
CA ARG A 54 -1.69 -3.89 -17.09
C ARG A 54 -2.09 -3.04 -15.89
N PHE A 55 -2.02 -3.60 -14.69
CA PHE A 55 -2.33 -2.96 -13.41
C PHE A 55 -3.70 -2.25 -13.42
N ASN A 56 -4.69 -2.96 -13.97
CA ASN A 56 -6.08 -2.53 -14.05
C ASN A 56 -6.75 -2.61 -12.66
N ILE A 57 -8.02 -2.19 -12.57
CA ILE A 57 -8.75 -2.26 -11.30
C ILE A 57 -8.84 -3.71 -10.76
N GLU A 58 -9.00 -4.70 -11.64
CA GLU A 58 -9.00 -6.13 -11.28
C GLU A 58 -7.70 -6.54 -10.57
N ASP A 59 -6.55 -6.18 -11.15
CA ASP A 59 -5.24 -6.48 -10.56
C ASP A 59 -5.12 -5.85 -9.16
N ARG A 60 -5.69 -4.66 -8.94
CA ARG A 60 -5.66 -3.98 -7.63
C ARG A 60 -6.61 -4.60 -6.63
N LEU A 61 -7.81 -4.98 -7.06
CA LEU A 61 -8.79 -5.65 -6.21
C LEU A 61 -8.27 -7.00 -5.71
N THR A 62 -7.45 -7.71 -6.51
CA THR A 62 -6.82 -8.96 -6.06
C THR A 62 -5.79 -8.77 -4.93
N LEU A 63 -5.27 -7.56 -4.73
CA LEU A 63 -4.33 -7.25 -3.65
C LEU A 63 -5.04 -6.99 -2.32
N ILE A 64 -6.29 -6.49 -2.36
CA ILE A 64 -7.04 -6.12 -1.15
C ILE A 64 -7.13 -7.26 -0.13
N PRO A 65 -7.50 -8.52 -0.49
CA PRO A 65 -7.57 -9.60 0.48
C PRO A 65 -6.21 -9.91 1.12
N VAL A 66 -5.12 -9.84 0.34
CA VAL A 66 -3.76 -10.08 0.82
C VAL A 66 -3.36 -9.01 1.82
N ASP A 67 -3.62 -7.74 1.50
CA ASP A 67 -3.31 -6.62 2.38
C ASP A 67 -4.19 -6.62 3.64
N ILE A 68 -5.47 -7.00 3.56
CA ILE A 68 -6.33 -7.18 4.74
C ILE A 68 -5.71 -8.20 5.69
N ILE A 69 -5.26 -9.35 5.18
CA ILE A 69 -4.63 -10.39 6.00
C ILE A 69 -3.32 -9.87 6.61
N ASN A 70 -2.48 -9.20 5.82
CA ASN A 70 -1.20 -8.65 6.28
C ASN A 70 -1.38 -7.63 7.42
N TYR A 71 -2.42 -6.78 7.32
CA TYR A 71 -2.69 -5.73 8.30
C TYR A 71 -3.67 -6.13 9.40
N PHE A 72 -4.28 -7.33 9.33
CA PHE A 72 -5.27 -7.76 10.31
C PHE A 72 -4.73 -7.79 11.74
N LEU A 73 -3.63 -8.51 11.98
CA LEU A 73 -3.08 -8.66 13.33
C LEU A 73 -2.54 -7.33 13.89
N PRO A 74 -1.77 -6.52 13.13
CA PRO A 74 -1.38 -5.17 13.57
C PRO A 74 -2.58 -4.29 13.93
N THR A 75 -3.64 -4.31 13.11
CA THR A 75 -4.84 -3.49 13.33
C THR A 75 -5.61 -3.97 14.54
N LEU A 76 -5.73 -5.28 14.75
CA LEU A 76 -6.38 -5.86 15.92
C LEU A 76 -5.66 -5.46 17.22
N LEU A 77 -4.33 -5.54 17.24
CA LEU A 77 -3.53 -5.13 18.39
C LEU A 77 -3.66 -3.63 18.65
N ALA A 78 -3.57 -2.80 17.60
CA ALA A 78 -3.75 -1.35 17.72
C ALA A 78 -5.17 -1.00 18.22
N ALA A 79 -6.20 -1.66 17.69
CA ALA A 79 -7.58 -1.49 18.13
C ALA A 79 -7.77 -1.87 19.59
N LEU A 80 -7.19 -2.99 20.04
CA LEU A 80 -7.27 -3.40 21.44
C LEU A 80 -6.63 -2.37 22.37
N ILE A 81 -5.44 -1.87 22.02
CA ILE A 81 -4.75 -0.83 22.81
C ILE A 81 -5.59 0.46 22.83
N LEU A 82 -6.05 0.91 21.66
CA LEU A 82 -6.84 2.14 21.54
C LEU A 82 -8.23 2.03 22.18
N TYR A 83 -8.80 0.84 22.28
CA TYR A 83 -10.03 0.60 23.03
C TYR A 83 -9.87 1.00 24.50
N PHE A 84 -8.75 0.65 25.13
CA PHE A 84 -8.49 1.03 26.52
C PHE A 84 -8.16 2.52 26.71
N LEU A 85 -7.65 3.19 25.67
CA LEU A 85 -7.26 4.60 25.73
C LEU A 85 -8.40 5.57 25.35
N GLY A 86 -9.21 5.21 24.37
CA GLY A 86 -10.21 6.08 23.76
C GLY A 86 -11.52 5.39 23.39
N GLY A 87 -11.73 4.15 23.87
CA GLY A 87 -12.96 3.39 23.69
C GLY A 87 -13.25 3.04 22.23
N LEU A 88 -14.53 2.79 21.96
CA LEU A 88 -15.00 2.37 20.64
C LEU A 88 -14.76 3.44 19.56
N PHE A 89 -14.70 4.72 19.93
CA PHE A 89 -14.41 5.82 19.01
C PHE A 89 -13.01 5.69 18.41
N ALA A 90 -11.99 5.43 19.25
CA ALA A 90 -10.61 5.27 18.78
C ALA A 90 -10.44 3.98 17.96
N VAL A 91 -11.14 2.90 18.34
CA VAL A 91 -11.21 1.65 17.54
C VAL A 91 -11.78 1.92 16.15
N ALA A 92 -12.92 2.62 16.07
CA ALA A 92 -13.55 2.93 14.80
C ALA A 92 -12.64 3.81 13.93
N ALA A 93 -11.93 4.79 14.52
CA ALA A 93 -11.00 5.64 13.80
C ALA A 93 -9.80 4.88 13.23
N VAL A 94 -9.16 3.99 14.02
CA VAL A 94 -8.01 3.20 13.54
C VAL A 94 -8.42 2.16 12.50
N VAL A 95 -9.57 1.51 12.67
CA VAL A 95 -10.07 0.56 11.68
C VAL A 95 -10.41 1.28 10.38
N THR A 96 -11.04 2.46 10.47
CA THR A 96 -11.35 3.26 9.29
C THR A 96 -10.10 3.73 8.55
N SER A 97 -9.05 4.15 9.26
CA SER A 97 -7.79 4.58 8.62
C SER A 97 -7.08 3.44 7.89
N VAL A 98 -7.04 2.25 8.49
CA VAL A 98 -6.46 1.07 7.85
C VAL A 98 -7.30 0.63 6.65
N LEU A 99 -8.63 0.56 6.77
CA LEU A 99 -9.51 0.22 5.65
C LEU A 99 -9.41 1.24 4.52
N ALA A 100 -9.24 2.53 4.84
CA ALA A 100 -9.00 3.56 3.83
C ALA A 100 -7.71 3.27 3.04
N ALA A 101 -6.64 2.83 3.71
CA ALA A 101 -5.39 2.51 3.04
C ALA A 101 -5.40 1.18 2.28
N VAL A 102 -6.05 0.16 2.82
CA VAL A 102 -6.01 -1.21 2.27
C VAL A 102 -7.08 -1.43 1.20
N VAL A 103 -8.24 -0.78 1.33
CA VAL A 103 -9.39 -1.00 0.44
C VAL A 103 -9.61 0.22 -0.45
N LEU A 104 -9.79 1.39 0.16
CA LEU A 104 -10.21 2.58 -0.59
C LEU A 104 -9.09 3.14 -1.46
N PHE A 105 -7.85 3.11 -0.97
CA PHE A 105 -6.70 3.67 -1.68
C PHE A 105 -6.39 2.93 -3.01
N PRO A 106 -6.29 1.59 -3.07
CA PRO A 106 -6.09 0.88 -4.35
C PRO A 106 -7.19 1.16 -5.38
N ILE A 107 -8.44 1.32 -4.91
CA ILE A 107 -9.59 1.66 -5.74
C ILE A 107 -9.42 3.08 -6.26
N MET A 108 -9.17 4.04 -5.37
CA MET A 108 -9.13 5.48 -5.69
C MET A 108 -7.82 5.98 -6.31
N LEU A 109 -6.78 5.15 -6.34
CA LEU A 109 -5.42 5.52 -6.76
C LEU A 109 -5.34 6.34 -8.07
N PRO A 110 -6.11 6.03 -9.15
CA PRO A 110 -6.07 6.79 -10.40
C PRO A 110 -6.63 8.21 -10.28
N TRP A 111 -7.57 8.43 -9.37
CA TRP A 111 -8.31 9.68 -9.24
C TRP A 111 -7.75 10.58 -8.13
N LEU A 112 -6.91 10.04 -7.26
CA LEU A 112 -6.26 10.83 -6.21
C LEU A 112 -5.24 11.80 -6.84
N PRO A 113 -5.29 13.09 -6.45
CA PRO A 113 -4.35 14.10 -6.94
C PRO A 113 -2.93 13.79 -6.48
N PHE A 114 -1.93 14.42 -7.08
CA PHE A 114 -0.49 14.25 -6.80
C PHE A 114 0.15 12.97 -7.37
N HIS A 115 1.47 12.94 -7.33
CA HIS A 115 2.28 11.82 -7.81
C HIS A 115 2.62 10.84 -6.67
N ASP A 116 2.95 11.35 -5.50
CA ASP A 116 3.48 10.57 -4.38
C ASP A 116 2.36 9.86 -3.59
N PHE A 117 2.59 8.58 -3.26
CA PHE A 117 1.62 7.72 -2.57
C PHE A 117 1.33 8.19 -1.13
N SER A 118 2.34 8.73 -0.47
CA SER A 118 2.34 9.28 0.87
C SER A 118 1.39 10.47 0.97
N ILE A 119 1.47 11.41 0.01
CA ILE A 119 0.56 12.56 -0.04
C ILE A 119 -0.86 12.08 -0.32
N LYS A 120 -1.05 11.20 -1.31
CA LYS A 120 -2.36 10.63 -1.64
C LYS A 120 -3.00 9.93 -0.44
N GLY A 121 -2.23 9.12 0.27
CA GLY A 121 -2.68 8.37 1.43
C GLY A 121 -3.00 9.28 2.61
N PHE A 122 -2.19 10.31 2.84
CA PHE A 122 -2.46 11.30 3.88
C PHE A 122 -3.76 12.09 3.60
N LEU A 123 -3.95 12.54 2.35
CA LEU A 123 -5.16 13.25 1.94
C LEU A 123 -6.40 12.36 2.06
N LEU A 124 -6.31 11.10 1.60
CA LEU A 124 -7.39 10.15 1.75
C LEU A 124 -7.72 9.91 3.23
N GLY A 125 -6.68 9.76 4.06
CA GLY A 125 -6.77 9.65 5.51
C GLY A 125 -7.50 10.83 6.14
N LEU A 126 -7.15 12.07 5.77
CA LEU A 126 -7.84 13.26 6.23
C LEU A 126 -9.32 13.25 5.85
N VAL A 127 -9.63 12.90 4.60
CA VAL A 127 -11.02 12.85 4.11
C VAL A 127 -11.86 11.85 4.91
N VAL A 128 -11.35 10.64 5.14
CA VAL A 128 -12.10 9.62 5.91
C VAL A 128 -12.21 9.96 7.40
N MET A 129 -11.35 10.82 7.93
CA MET A 129 -11.41 11.29 9.32
C MET A 129 -12.37 12.48 9.52
N ILE A 130 -12.88 13.12 8.46
CA ILE A 130 -13.82 14.26 8.57
C ILE A 130 -15.02 13.96 9.48
N PRO A 131 -15.73 12.82 9.35
CA PRO A 131 -16.86 12.51 10.22
C PRO A 131 -16.45 12.43 11.71
N PHE A 132 -15.29 11.84 12.01
CA PHE A 132 -14.75 11.74 13.36
C PHE A 132 -14.37 13.11 13.93
N MET A 133 -13.80 14.00 13.10
CA MET A 133 -13.48 15.37 13.49
C MET A 133 -14.75 16.17 13.84
N ILE A 134 -15.79 16.07 13.01
CA ILE A 134 -17.08 16.73 13.26
C ILE A 134 -17.73 16.20 14.54
N GLN A 135 -17.75 14.87 14.73
CA GLN A 135 -18.29 14.25 15.93
C GLN A 135 -17.53 14.70 17.19
N SER A 136 -16.19 14.68 17.15
CA SER A 136 -15.35 15.12 18.27
C SER A 136 -15.60 16.58 18.66
N TRP A 137 -15.79 17.44 17.65
CA TRP A 137 -16.04 18.88 17.86
C TRP A 137 -17.41 19.17 18.48
N THR A 138 -18.44 18.44 18.04
CA THR A 138 -19.85 18.69 18.38
C THR A 138 -20.33 17.97 19.64
N SER A 139 -19.74 16.81 19.98
CA SER A 139 -20.28 15.93 21.04
C SER A 139 -19.87 16.32 22.46
N SER A 140 -18.92 17.25 22.62
CA SER A 140 -18.31 17.53 23.92
C SER A 140 -18.57 18.96 24.39
N ALA A 141 -19.02 19.13 25.64
CA ALA A 141 -19.03 20.42 26.35
C ALA A 141 -17.62 20.83 26.86
N ASP A 142 -16.60 20.06 26.47
CA ASP A 142 -15.23 20.24 26.92
C ASP A 142 -14.65 21.62 26.56
N PRO A 143 -13.73 22.15 27.37
CA PRO A 143 -12.96 23.34 27.04
C PRO A 143 -12.28 23.24 25.66
N ILE A 144 -12.10 24.38 25.00
CA ILE A 144 -11.57 24.42 23.62
C ILE A 144 -10.19 23.77 23.48
N TRP A 145 -9.33 23.87 24.49
CA TRP A 145 -8.00 23.25 24.47
C TRP A 145 -8.07 21.72 24.46
N VAL A 146 -9.04 21.12 25.16
CA VAL A 146 -9.29 19.66 25.13
C VAL A 146 -9.78 19.24 23.75
N LYS A 147 -10.67 20.04 23.14
CA LYS A 147 -11.15 19.78 21.78
C LYS A 147 -10.02 19.78 20.77
N ILE A 148 -9.13 20.77 20.84
CA ILE A 148 -7.95 20.86 19.98
C ILE A 148 -7.04 19.63 20.16
N LEU A 149 -6.76 19.23 21.41
CA LEU A 149 -5.96 18.03 21.69
C LEU A 149 -6.58 16.76 21.09
N ARG A 150 -7.90 16.60 21.14
CA ARG A 150 -8.59 15.44 20.52
C ARG A 150 -8.58 15.46 18.99
N LEU A 151 -8.35 16.61 18.35
CA LEU A 151 -8.26 16.70 16.89
C LEU A 151 -6.86 16.35 16.36
N LEU A 152 -5.81 16.44 17.19
CA LEU A 152 -4.44 16.08 16.78
C LEU A 152 -4.31 14.64 16.24
N PRO A 153 -4.79 13.58 16.91
CA PRO A 153 -4.69 12.23 16.38
C PRO A 153 -5.58 12.03 15.13
N LEU A 154 -6.69 12.77 15.03
CA LEU A 154 -7.61 12.74 13.88
C LEU A 154 -7.04 13.41 12.63
N THR A 155 -6.14 14.39 12.81
CA THR A 155 -5.56 15.18 11.70
C THR A 155 -4.16 14.74 11.33
N LEU A 156 -3.36 14.28 12.30
CA LEU A 156 -1.97 13.92 12.09
C LEU A 156 -1.73 12.42 12.31
N GLY A 157 -2.34 11.80 13.33
CA GLY A 157 -2.11 10.40 13.66
C GLY A 157 -2.69 9.42 12.63
N TYR A 158 -4.03 9.32 12.55
CA TYR A 158 -4.71 8.37 11.67
C TYR A 158 -4.47 8.63 10.17
N PRO A 159 -4.39 9.88 9.68
CA PRO A 159 -4.00 10.14 8.30
C PRO A 159 -2.56 9.70 7.99
N VAL A 160 -1.62 9.83 8.93
CA VAL A 160 -0.26 9.29 8.77
C VAL A 160 -0.27 7.77 8.69
N VAL A 161 -1.07 7.08 9.52
CA VAL A 161 -1.23 5.62 9.40
C VAL A 161 -1.69 5.24 7.99
N THR A 162 -2.68 5.97 7.46
CA THR A 162 -3.18 5.76 6.09
C THR A 162 -2.07 5.99 5.05
N ALA A 163 -1.29 7.07 5.20
CA ALA A 163 -0.19 7.42 4.32
C ALA A 163 0.94 6.39 4.33
N PHE A 164 1.30 5.87 5.51
CA PHE A 164 2.34 4.87 5.67
C PHE A 164 1.96 3.55 5.02
N ILE A 165 0.72 3.08 5.22
CA ILE A 165 0.23 1.87 4.57
C ILE A 165 0.13 2.08 3.04
N ALA A 166 -0.36 3.23 2.59
CA ALA A 166 -0.42 3.58 1.17
C ALA A 166 0.98 3.60 0.51
N LEU A 167 2.01 4.06 1.21
CA LEU A 167 3.39 4.02 0.73
C LEU A 167 3.87 2.59 0.46
N ASN A 168 3.45 1.60 1.25
CA ASN A 168 3.81 0.20 1.02
C ASN A 168 3.18 -0.38 -0.26
N PHE A 169 2.06 0.18 -0.72
CA PHE A 169 1.43 -0.18 -1.99
C PHE A 169 2.30 0.17 -3.22
N THR A 170 3.34 1.00 -3.06
CA THR A 170 4.33 1.24 -4.12
C THR A 170 5.05 -0.03 -4.57
N GLY A 171 5.17 -1.05 -3.70
CA GLY A 171 5.80 -2.33 -4.02
C GLY A 171 4.97 -3.24 -4.93
N SER A 172 3.66 -3.02 -5.03
CA SER A 172 2.73 -3.81 -5.85
C SER A 172 2.22 -3.04 -7.08
N SER A 173 2.48 -1.74 -7.15
CA SER A 173 2.00 -0.85 -8.22
C SER A 173 3.01 -0.63 -9.34
N THR A 174 2.50 -0.30 -10.54
CA THR A 174 3.32 0.09 -11.70
C THR A 174 3.51 1.60 -11.84
N PHE A 175 3.07 2.39 -10.86
CA PHE A 175 3.03 3.86 -10.96
C PHE A 175 4.34 4.54 -10.58
N THR A 176 5.24 3.85 -9.87
CA THR A 176 6.49 4.43 -9.40
C THR A 176 7.67 3.50 -9.66
N SER A 177 8.87 4.09 -9.73
CA SER A 177 10.13 3.38 -9.93
C SER A 177 10.85 3.18 -8.60
N ARG A 178 11.82 2.27 -8.54
CA ARG A 178 12.64 2.06 -7.33
C ARG A 178 13.29 3.36 -6.82
N THR A 179 13.74 4.23 -7.73
CA THR A 179 14.32 5.52 -7.37
C THR A 179 13.26 6.50 -6.86
N GLY A 180 12.06 6.49 -7.45
CA GLY A 180 10.91 7.25 -6.96
C GLY A 180 10.50 6.85 -5.54
N VAL A 181 10.32 5.56 -5.29
CA VAL A 181 10.01 5.01 -3.96
C VAL A 181 11.08 5.38 -2.94
N LYS A 182 12.37 5.25 -3.30
CA LYS A 182 13.46 5.64 -2.41
C LYS A 182 13.37 7.12 -2.04
N LYS A 183 13.15 8.01 -3.02
CA LYS A 183 13.00 9.45 -2.78
C LYS A 183 11.83 9.72 -1.82
N GLU A 184 10.71 9.05 -2.02
CA GLU A 184 9.52 9.19 -1.21
C GLU A 184 9.76 8.75 0.25
N ILE A 185 10.37 7.58 0.45
CA ILE A 185 10.72 7.06 1.76
C ILE A 185 11.58 8.06 2.56
N TYR A 186 12.66 8.57 1.95
CA TYR A 186 13.56 9.51 2.63
C TYR A 186 12.92 10.87 2.90
N ALA A 187 11.99 11.31 2.06
CA ALA A 187 11.30 12.58 2.24
C ALA A 187 10.20 12.50 3.31
N TYR A 188 9.36 11.46 3.29
CA TYR A 188 8.13 11.45 4.07
C TYR A 188 8.16 10.59 5.33
N ILE A 189 8.95 9.51 5.42
CA ILE A 189 8.98 8.70 6.66
C ILE A 189 9.39 9.51 7.89
N PRO A 190 10.42 10.37 7.86
CA PRO A 190 10.76 11.20 9.02
C PRO A 190 9.61 12.13 9.42
N VAL A 191 8.96 12.76 8.43
CA VAL A 191 7.83 13.66 8.66
C VAL A 191 6.64 12.91 9.25
N MET A 192 6.30 11.75 8.69
CA MET A 192 5.26 10.85 9.22
C MET A 192 5.56 10.45 10.68
N GLY A 193 6.80 10.06 10.97
CA GLY A 193 7.21 9.70 12.33
C GLY A 193 7.03 10.84 13.32
N TRP A 194 7.45 12.05 12.96
CA TRP A 194 7.23 13.25 13.77
C TRP A 194 5.76 13.58 13.95
N SER A 195 4.98 13.61 12.85
CA SER A 195 3.55 13.91 12.87
C SER A 195 2.75 12.92 13.72
N PHE A 196 3.10 11.63 13.69
CA PHE A 196 2.47 10.62 14.54
C PHE A 196 2.90 10.76 16.00
N GLY A 197 4.18 11.08 16.26
CA GLY A 197 4.70 11.22 17.63
C GLY A 197 4.14 12.42 18.40
N ILE A 198 3.74 13.49 17.70
CA ILE A 198 3.12 14.68 18.32
C ILE A 198 1.58 14.59 18.40
N SER A 199 0.98 13.55 17.82
CA SER A 199 -0.47 13.39 17.69
C SER A 199 -1.13 12.68 18.87
#